data_AF-A0A959HD47-F1
#
_entry.id   AF-A0A959HD47-F1
#
_cell.length_a   1.000
_cell.length_b   1.000
_cell.length_c   1.000
_cell.angle_alpha   90.00
_cell.angle_beta   90.00
_cell.angle_gamma   90.00
#
_symmetry.space_group_name_H-M   'P 1'
#
loop_
_entity.id
_entity.type
_entity.pdbx_description
1 polymer ?
#
loop_
_entity_poly.entity_id
_entity_poly.type
_entity_poly.pdbx_seq_one_letter_code
_entity_poly.pdbx_strand_id
1 'polypeptide(L)'
;MRTLPVLSIVLLACFTAKAQVYWQGGFPGRETEWTEPRNWSTGQVPGWKDFAVIPYQDHGFYPEVSSVVPLIQALAVRKEATLTIAPEGVLTIDGEGKEDEAIRLQGFLFNFGALILTEMELGPVESQLAHLDNQGVCSLVT
;
A
#
# COMPACT_ATOMS: atom_id res chain seq x y z
N MET A 1 15.59 16.09 -56.17
CA MET A 1 14.96 15.11 -55.25
C MET A 1 15.46 15.44 -53.85
N ARG A 2 14.61 16.02 -52.99
CA ARG A 2 14.96 16.36 -51.60
C ARG A 2 14.46 15.22 -50.72
N THR A 3 15.36 14.47 -50.10
CA THR A 3 15.01 13.45 -49.10
C THR A 3 14.65 14.15 -47.79
N LEU A 4 13.41 13.94 -47.33
CA LEU A 4 12.99 14.35 -45.99
C LEU A 4 13.60 13.35 -44.98
N PRO A 5 14.20 13.80 -43.86
CA PRO A 5 14.59 12.88 -42.80
C PRO A 5 13.32 12.41 -42.08
N VAL A 6 13.13 11.09 -42.00
CA VAL A 6 12.11 10.46 -41.17
C VAL A 6 12.47 10.76 -39.72
N LEU A 7 11.73 11.69 -39.12
CA LEU A 7 11.80 11.99 -37.69
C LEU A 7 11.20 10.80 -36.93
N SER A 8 12.05 9.92 -36.42
CA SER A 8 11.65 8.82 -35.55
C SER A 8 11.08 9.39 -34.25
N ILE A 9 9.75 9.40 -34.12
CA ILE A 9 9.06 9.65 -32.85
C ILE A 9 9.22 8.37 -32.03
N VAL A 10 10.20 8.35 -31.13
CA VAL A 10 10.28 7.34 -30.07
C VAL A 10 9.19 7.69 -29.05
N LEU A 11 8.04 7.02 -29.16
CA LEU A 11 6.98 7.09 -28.16
C LEU A 11 7.47 6.35 -26.92
N LEU A 12 8.06 7.07 -25.96
CA LEU A 12 8.43 6.51 -24.67
C LEU A 12 7.14 6.24 -23.89
N ALA A 13 6.58 5.04 -24.04
CA ALA A 13 5.51 4.56 -23.19
C ALA A 13 6.07 4.41 -21.77
N CYS A 14 5.67 5.30 -20.87
CA CYS A 14 5.98 5.19 -19.45
C CYS A 14 5.10 4.07 -18.88
N PHE A 15 5.56 2.83 -18.98
CA PHE A 15 4.92 1.71 -18.31
C PHE A 15 5.12 1.85 -16.80
N THR A 16 4.04 2.10 -16.06
CA THR A 16 4.05 1.96 -14.60
C THR A 16 4.10 0.47 -14.29
N ALA A 17 5.28 -0.06 -13.99
CA ALA A 17 5.44 -1.45 -13.55
C ALA A 17 4.76 -1.64 -12.18
N LYS A 18 4.17 -2.82 -11.95
CA LYS A 18 3.69 -3.23 -10.62
C LYS A 18 4.90 -3.33 -9.70
N ALA A 19 5.08 -2.36 -8.79
CA ALA A 19 6.22 -2.32 -7.90
C ALA A 19 5.81 -2.77 -6.50
N GLN A 20 6.66 -3.58 -5.86
CA GLN A 20 6.63 -3.70 -4.41
C GLN A 20 7.29 -2.44 -3.85
N VAL A 21 6.54 -1.70 -3.04
CA VAL A 21 6.99 -0.45 -2.43
C VAL A 21 7.15 -0.70 -0.93
N TYR A 22 8.38 -0.61 -0.47
CA TYR A 22 8.74 -0.98 0.90
C TYR A 22 8.72 0.24 1.80
N TRP A 23 8.06 0.11 2.95
CA TRP A 23 8.19 1.08 4.02
C TRP A 23 9.62 1.07 4.57
N GLN A 24 10.14 2.27 4.78
CA GLN A 24 11.42 2.56 5.41
C GLN A 24 11.21 3.37 6.68
N GLY A 25 10.27 4.32 6.67
CA GLY A 25 10.00 5.19 7.82
C GLY A 25 11.19 6.07 8.20
N GLY A 26 11.06 6.76 9.34
CA GLY A 26 12.16 7.49 9.96
C GLY A 26 12.57 8.80 9.29
N PHE A 27 11.79 9.32 8.34
CA PHE A 27 12.03 10.66 7.81
C PHE A 27 11.83 11.72 8.93
N PRO A 28 12.84 12.54 9.27
CA PRO A 28 12.78 13.43 10.43
C PRO A 28 11.58 14.38 10.43
N GLY A 29 10.85 14.38 11.53
CA GLY A 29 9.65 15.17 11.76
C GLY A 29 8.37 14.60 11.14
N ARG A 30 8.45 13.48 10.41
CA ARG A 30 7.32 12.78 9.77
C ARG A 30 7.57 11.26 9.73
N GLU A 31 8.17 10.72 10.79
CA GLU A 31 8.82 9.41 10.80
C GLU A 31 7.86 8.24 10.52
N THR A 32 6.60 8.41 10.90
CA THR A 32 5.53 7.40 10.79
C THR A 32 4.52 7.75 9.69
N GLU A 33 4.60 8.92 9.06
CA GLU A 33 3.55 9.38 8.15
C GLU A 33 3.51 8.56 6.86
N TRP A 34 2.41 7.82 6.61
CA TRP A 34 2.18 7.09 5.36
C TRP A 34 2.34 7.99 4.13
N THR A 35 1.89 9.24 4.24
CA THR A 35 1.88 10.22 3.13
C THR A 35 3.23 10.88 2.86
N GLU A 36 4.28 10.58 3.62
CA GLU A 36 5.61 11.12 3.38
C GLU A 36 6.36 10.23 2.37
N PRO A 37 6.60 10.70 1.13
CA PRO A 37 7.21 9.87 0.09
C PRO A 37 8.60 9.33 0.45
N ARG A 38 9.34 10.06 1.29
CA ARG A 38 10.69 9.64 1.73
C ARG A 38 10.68 8.49 2.74
N ASN A 39 9.51 8.12 3.27
CA ASN A 39 9.35 6.91 4.07
C ASN A 39 9.17 5.66 3.20
N TRP A 40 9.16 5.78 1.87
CA TRP A 40 8.96 4.66 0.94
C TRP A 40 10.17 4.46 0.04
N SER A 41 10.49 3.20 -0.27
CA SER A 41 11.69 2.81 -1.02
C SER A 41 11.79 3.39 -2.43
N THR A 42 10.67 3.80 -3.02
CA THR A 42 10.60 4.41 -4.35
C THR A 42 10.65 5.94 -4.31
N GLY A 43 10.63 6.55 -3.13
CA GLY A 43 10.47 8.00 -2.97
C GLY A 43 9.07 8.50 -3.35
N GLN A 44 8.07 7.62 -3.40
CA GLN A 44 6.67 7.90 -3.75
C GLN A 44 5.74 7.14 -2.82
N VAL A 45 4.59 7.76 -2.47
CA VAL A 45 3.52 7.07 -1.73
C VAL A 45 2.92 6.00 -2.65
N PRO A 46 2.73 4.75 -2.18
CA PRO A 46 2.11 3.68 -2.96
C PRO A 46 0.74 4.10 -3.51
N GLY A 47 0.49 3.78 -4.78
CA GLY A 47 -0.79 3.99 -5.44
C GLY A 47 -1.45 2.70 -5.89
N TRP A 48 -2.48 2.84 -6.74
CA TRP A 48 -3.43 1.77 -7.08
C TRP A 48 -2.84 0.53 -7.76
N LYS A 49 -1.60 0.59 -8.27
CA LYS A 49 -0.89 -0.56 -8.85
C LYS A 49 0.15 -1.17 -7.93
N ASP A 50 0.41 -0.52 -6.80
CA ASP A 50 1.53 -0.83 -5.95
C ASP A 50 1.14 -1.82 -4.87
N PHE A 51 2.12 -2.65 -4.53
CA PHE A 51 2.06 -3.54 -3.40
C PHE A 51 2.86 -2.91 -2.26
N ALA A 52 2.16 -2.35 -1.27
CA ALA A 52 2.78 -1.81 -0.07
C ALA A 52 3.26 -2.95 0.84
N VAL A 53 4.55 -2.94 1.19
CA VAL A 53 5.16 -3.92 2.09
C VAL A 53 5.73 -3.20 3.31
N ILE A 54 5.27 -3.58 4.49
CA ILE A 54 5.74 -3.07 5.78
C ILE A 54 6.66 -4.13 6.41
N PRO A 55 7.99 -4.02 6.29
CA PRO A 55 8.92 -4.93 6.94
C PRO A 55 9.14 -4.53 8.41
N TYR A 56 9.82 -5.41 9.16
CA TYR A 56 10.36 -5.06 10.47
C TYR A 56 11.33 -3.87 10.36
N GLN A 57 11.22 -2.92 11.29
CA GLN A 57 12.11 -1.76 11.39
C GLN A 57 12.81 -1.77 12.76
N ASP A 58 14.13 -1.76 12.75
CA ASP A 58 14.96 -1.77 13.96
C ASP A 58 14.84 -0.46 14.76
N HIS A 59 14.56 0.65 14.08
CA HIS A 59 14.30 1.96 14.68
C HIS A 59 12.86 2.14 15.20
N GLY A 60 11.95 1.18 14.97
CA GLY A 60 10.59 1.18 15.51
C GLY A 60 9.62 2.19 14.89
N PHE A 61 9.99 2.85 13.78
CA PHE A 61 9.07 3.77 13.08
C PHE A 61 8.23 3.02 12.06
N TYR A 62 7.01 2.71 12.46
CA TYR A 62 6.01 2.03 11.65
C TYR A 62 5.01 3.02 11.05
N PRO A 63 4.38 2.68 9.92
CA PRO A 63 3.44 3.58 9.25
C PRO A 63 2.17 3.82 10.06
N GLU A 64 1.72 5.07 10.03
CA GLU A 64 0.41 5.52 10.46
C GLU A 64 -0.33 6.17 9.28
N VAL A 65 -1.52 5.66 8.99
CA VAL A 65 -2.48 6.25 8.05
C VAL A 65 -3.39 7.18 8.86
N SER A 66 -3.11 8.48 8.83
CA SER A 66 -3.82 9.51 9.61
C SER A 66 -4.79 10.37 8.80
N SER A 67 -4.93 10.07 7.50
CA SER A 67 -5.86 10.71 6.57
C SER A 67 -6.26 9.72 5.47
N VAL A 68 -7.10 10.15 4.53
CA VAL A 68 -7.41 9.37 3.32
C VAL A 68 -6.16 9.29 2.44
N VAL A 69 -5.68 8.07 2.17
CA VAL A 69 -4.52 7.83 1.30
C VAL A 69 -4.96 7.26 -0.06
N PRO A 70 -4.10 7.33 -1.09
CA PRO A 70 -4.39 6.65 -2.36
C PRO A 70 -4.67 5.17 -2.13
N LEU A 71 -5.61 4.62 -2.91
CA LEU A 71 -5.85 3.18 -2.90
C LEU A 71 -4.57 2.42 -3.32
N ILE A 72 -4.39 1.21 -2.81
CA ILE A 72 -3.27 0.32 -3.15
C ILE A 72 -3.80 -1.02 -3.67
N GLN A 73 -3.00 -1.74 -4.45
CA GLN A 73 -3.40 -3.06 -4.96
C GLN A 73 -3.28 -4.15 -3.89
N ALA A 74 -2.27 -4.07 -3.04
CA ALA A 74 -2.04 -5.09 -2.03
C ALA A 74 -1.25 -4.54 -0.83
N LEU A 75 -1.43 -5.19 0.32
CA LEU A 75 -0.75 -4.88 1.57
C LEU A 75 -0.12 -6.13 2.18
N ALA A 76 1.13 -6.00 2.63
CA ALA A 76 1.77 -7.01 3.46
C ALA A 76 2.38 -6.35 4.69
N VAL A 77 1.91 -6.73 5.87
CA VAL A 77 2.53 -6.39 7.15
C VAL A 77 3.34 -7.60 7.60
N ARG A 78 4.67 -7.51 7.56
CA ARG A 78 5.56 -8.64 7.87
C ARG A 78 5.63 -8.89 9.36
N LYS A 79 6.17 -10.06 9.73
CA LYS A 79 6.38 -10.46 11.12
C LYS A 79 7.07 -9.34 11.91
N GLU A 80 6.60 -9.08 13.12
CA GLU A 80 7.10 -8.04 14.05
C GLU A 80 6.92 -6.59 13.55
N ALA A 81 6.33 -6.38 12.38
CA ALA A 81 5.94 -5.06 11.90
C ALA A 81 4.52 -4.69 12.37
N THR A 82 4.24 -3.39 12.37
CA THR A 82 2.93 -2.84 12.70
C THR A 82 2.47 -1.87 11.60
N LEU A 83 1.17 -1.78 11.37
CA LEU A 83 0.51 -0.71 10.65
C LEU A 83 -0.65 -0.18 11.50
N THR A 84 -0.75 1.13 11.66
CA THR A 84 -1.89 1.78 12.32
C THR A 84 -2.70 2.58 11.32
N ILE A 85 -4.02 2.40 11.32
CA ILE A 85 -4.99 3.31 10.69
C ILE A 85 -5.60 4.13 11.82
N ALA A 86 -5.25 5.41 11.91
CA ALA A 86 -5.76 6.31 12.93
C ALA A 86 -7.25 6.64 12.69
N PRO A 87 -7.97 7.26 13.63
CA PRO A 87 -9.42 7.49 13.51
C PRO A 87 -9.88 8.21 12.23
N GLU A 88 -9.09 9.15 11.72
CA GLU A 88 -9.36 9.90 10.48
C GLU A 88 -8.73 9.24 9.23
N GLY A 89 -8.02 8.13 9.43
CA GLY A 89 -7.33 7.38 8.40
C GLY A 89 -8.29 6.53 7.57
N VAL A 90 -8.07 6.52 6.25
CA VAL A 90 -8.78 5.61 5.35
C VAL A 90 -7.78 4.94 4.44
N LEU A 91 -7.69 3.62 4.54
CA LEU A 91 -6.91 2.76 3.66
C LEU A 91 -7.84 1.90 2.82
N THR A 92 -7.76 2.04 1.50
CA THR A 92 -8.47 1.20 0.55
C THR A 92 -7.51 0.25 -0.15
N ILE A 93 -7.84 -1.04 -0.12
CA ILE A 93 -7.08 -2.11 -0.78
C ILE A 93 -7.96 -2.69 -1.88
N ASP A 94 -7.49 -2.55 -3.11
CA ASP A 94 -8.13 -3.06 -4.31
C ASP A 94 -7.50 -4.39 -4.72
N GLY A 95 -8.18 -5.47 -4.37
CA GLY A 95 -7.73 -6.84 -4.57
C GLY A 95 -7.93 -7.38 -5.98
N GLU A 96 -8.27 -6.55 -6.97
CA GLU A 96 -8.53 -7.00 -8.34
C GLU A 96 -7.40 -7.90 -8.87
N GLY A 97 -7.76 -9.14 -9.21
CA GLY A 97 -6.82 -10.15 -9.73
C GLY A 97 -5.77 -10.63 -8.72
N LYS A 98 -6.03 -10.48 -7.42
CA LYS A 98 -5.17 -10.92 -6.30
C LYS A 98 -5.89 -11.92 -5.39
N GLU A 99 -6.24 -13.08 -5.96
CA GLU A 99 -7.02 -14.15 -5.33
C GLU A 99 -6.51 -14.60 -3.93
N ASP A 100 -5.21 -14.44 -3.61
CA ASP A 100 -4.64 -14.79 -2.29
C ASP A 100 -3.52 -13.85 -1.77
N GLU A 101 -3.32 -12.69 -2.40
CA GLU A 101 -2.19 -11.80 -2.06
C GLU A 101 -2.58 -10.37 -1.71
N ALA A 102 -3.85 -10.01 -1.83
CA ALA A 102 -4.31 -8.65 -1.59
C ALA A 102 -4.00 -8.18 -0.16
N ILE A 103 -4.10 -9.08 0.83
CA ILE A 103 -3.68 -8.80 2.21
C ILE A 103 -2.85 -9.96 2.77
N ARG A 104 -1.69 -9.65 3.35
CA ARG A 104 -0.89 -10.59 4.15
C ARG A 104 -0.51 -9.97 5.47
N LEU A 105 -1.16 -10.38 6.56
CA LEU A 105 -0.83 -9.93 7.91
C LEU A 105 -0.05 -11.02 8.65
N GLN A 106 1.27 -10.89 8.69
CA GLN A 106 2.19 -11.68 9.53
C GLN A 106 2.62 -10.90 10.78
N GLY A 107 2.50 -9.57 10.73
CA GLY A 107 2.58 -8.65 11.87
C GLY A 107 1.19 -8.11 12.21
N PHE A 108 1.11 -6.95 12.87
CA PHE A 108 -0.15 -6.41 13.41
C PHE A 108 -0.71 -5.27 12.56
N LEU A 109 -2.03 -5.27 12.34
CA LEU A 109 -2.76 -4.13 11.81
C LEU A 109 -3.74 -3.65 12.87
N PHE A 110 -3.58 -2.40 13.32
CA PHE A 110 -4.53 -1.75 14.22
C PHE A 110 -5.39 -0.79 13.41
N ASN A 111 -6.69 -1.04 13.35
CA ASN A 111 -7.63 -0.18 12.64
C ASN A 111 -8.54 0.57 13.60
N PHE A 112 -8.35 1.88 13.73
CA PHE A 112 -9.22 2.81 14.44
C PHE A 112 -10.04 3.70 13.49
N GLY A 113 -9.67 3.75 12.21
CA GLY A 113 -10.33 4.51 11.16
C GLY A 113 -11.13 3.61 10.22
N ALA A 114 -10.83 3.64 8.92
CA ALA A 114 -11.48 2.79 7.93
C ALA A 114 -10.47 1.96 7.13
N LEU A 115 -10.67 0.65 7.13
CA LEU A 115 -10.07 -0.32 6.21
C LEU A 115 -11.15 -0.76 5.22
N ILE A 116 -10.97 -0.45 3.94
CA ILE A 116 -11.93 -0.77 2.88
C ILE A 116 -11.28 -1.76 1.92
N LEU A 117 -11.92 -2.88 1.71
CA LEU A 117 -11.47 -3.97 0.86
C LEU A 117 -12.40 -4.06 -0.35
N THR A 118 -11.88 -3.85 -1.55
CA THR A 118 -12.67 -3.87 -2.80
C THR A 118 -12.19 -5.00 -3.71
N GLU A 119 -13.13 -5.56 -4.49
CA GLU A 119 -12.83 -6.49 -5.60
C GLU A 119 -11.97 -7.71 -5.20
N MET A 120 -12.03 -8.08 -3.91
CA MET A 120 -11.38 -9.30 -3.41
C MET A 120 -12.28 -10.49 -3.71
N GLU A 121 -11.75 -11.50 -4.41
CA GLU A 121 -12.42 -12.79 -4.48
C GLU A 121 -12.56 -13.36 -3.07
N LEU A 122 -13.74 -13.92 -2.76
CA LEU A 122 -14.17 -14.44 -1.45
C LEU A 122 -13.40 -15.71 -1.00
N GLY A 123 -12.11 -15.81 -1.35
CA GLY A 123 -11.15 -16.70 -0.68
C GLY A 123 -11.05 -16.37 0.82
N PRO A 124 -10.16 -17.01 1.58
CA PRO A 124 -10.21 -16.98 3.04
C PRO A 124 -9.60 -15.68 3.59
N VAL A 125 -10.15 -14.53 3.20
CA VAL A 125 -9.84 -13.20 3.75
C VAL A 125 -9.95 -13.26 5.28
N GLU A 126 -10.94 -13.97 5.83
CA GLU A 126 -11.08 -14.17 7.28
C GLU A 126 -9.85 -14.82 7.93
N SER A 127 -9.18 -15.77 7.26
CA SER A 127 -7.96 -16.42 7.79
C SER A 127 -6.73 -15.51 7.72
N GLN A 128 -6.73 -14.55 6.79
CA GLN A 128 -5.62 -13.61 6.55
C GLN A 128 -5.68 -12.40 7.49
N LEU A 129 -6.80 -12.20 8.17
CA LEU A 129 -7.04 -11.11 9.12
C LEU A 129 -6.84 -11.50 10.59
N ALA A 130 -6.24 -12.66 10.88
CA ALA A 130 -6.03 -13.11 12.27
C ALA A 130 -5.22 -12.12 13.14
N HIS A 131 -4.46 -11.21 12.52
CA HIS A 131 -3.67 -10.17 13.18
C HIS A 131 -4.22 -8.75 12.99
N LEU A 132 -5.49 -8.64 12.59
CA LEU A 132 -6.24 -7.39 12.55
C LEU A 132 -6.91 -7.16 13.92
N ASP A 133 -6.54 -6.08 14.59
CA ASP A 133 -7.31 -5.51 15.70
C ASP A 133 -8.18 -4.37 15.13
N ASN A 134 -9.47 -4.63 14.98
CA ASN A 134 -10.41 -3.70 14.37
C ASN A 134 -11.30 -3.03 15.42
N GLN A 135 -11.07 -1.73 15.65
CA GLN A 135 -11.88 -0.84 16.48
C GLN A 135 -12.59 0.25 15.66
N GLY A 136 -12.29 0.35 14.36
CA GLY A 136 -12.94 1.21 13.39
C GLY A 136 -13.85 0.45 12.41
N VAL A 137 -13.97 0.97 11.20
CA VAL A 137 -14.73 0.36 10.10
C VAL A 137 -13.83 -0.59 9.31
N CYS A 138 -14.26 -1.84 9.17
CA CYS A 138 -13.72 -2.78 8.20
C CYS A 138 -14.85 -3.19 7.25
N SER A 139 -14.73 -2.89 5.96
CA SER A 139 -15.78 -3.15 4.98
C SER A 139 -15.22 -3.91 3.78
N LEU A 140 -15.94 -4.96 3.39
CA LEU A 140 -15.75 -5.65 2.13
C LEU A 140 -16.81 -5.16 1.13
N VAL A 141 -16.37 -4.60 0.01
CA VAL A 141 -17.21 -4.10 -1.07
C VAL A 141 -16.94 -4.96 -2.29
N THR A 142 -17.91 -5.82 -2.62
CA THR A 142 -17.89 -6.74 -3.76
C THR A 142 -18.64 -6.17 -4.94
#